data_AF-A0A3A9SX39-F1
#
_entry.id   AF-A0A3A9SX39-F1
#
_cell.length_a   1.000
_cell.length_b   1.000
_cell.length_c   1.000
_cell.angle_alpha   90.00
_cell.angle_beta   90.00
_cell.angle_gamma   90.00
#
_symmetry.space_group_name_H-M   'P 1'
#
loop_
_entity.id
_entity.type
_entity.pdbx_description
1 polymer ?
#
loop_
_entity_poly.entity_id
_entity_poly.type
_entity_poly.pdbx_seq_one_letter_code
_entity_poly.pdbx_strand_id
1 'polypeptide(L)'
;MSKKTVNILIKLAIIIQAIAVALGIIVTAFQKILIPALYQTAIDNVFILSPELIFMGLLTGIYALFFVIYNKNTEGKVSVLVLIIVAALFLMMRGIVITLGQLFYINYGMIAVSMYAALTNIIRLVFSVLGVPAAILFFISAGSYLTDRNR
;
A
#
# COMPACT_ATOMS: atom_id res chain seq x y z
N MET A 1 -0.92 -17.91 19.82
CA MET A 1 -1.22 -18.41 18.44
C MET A 1 -0.05 -19.27 17.96
N SER A 2 -0.28 -20.34 17.19
CA SER A 2 0.82 -21.23 16.78
C SER A 2 1.79 -20.57 15.79
N LYS A 3 3.07 -20.99 15.78
CA LYS A 3 4.07 -20.51 14.80
C LYS A 3 3.59 -20.69 13.36
N LYS A 4 2.97 -21.84 13.07
CA LYS A 4 2.45 -22.19 11.76
C LYS A 4 1.36 -21.21 11.31
N THR A 5 0.45 -20.84 12.21
CA THR A 5 -0.63 -19.89 11.93
C THR A 5 -0.09 -18.49 11.61
N VAL A 6 0.83 -17.96 12.43
CA VAL A 6 1.47 -16.64 12.17
C VAL A 6 2.14 -16.64 10.80
N ASN A 7 2.88 -17.71 10.48
CA ASN A 7 3.60 -17.82 9.23
C ASN A 7 2.68 -17.87 8.00
N ILE A 8 1.49 -18.49 8.14
CA ILE A 8 0.47 -18.49 7.09
C ILE A 8 -0.12 -17.10 6.91
N LEU A 9 -0.51 -16.43 8.01
CA LEU A 9 -1.15 -15.11 7.96
C LEU A 9 -0.23 -14.06 7.32
N ILE A 10 1.06 -14.04 7.67
CA ILE A 10 2.00 -13.09 7.06
C ILE A 10 2.25 -13.38 5.57
N LYS A 11 2.32 -14.65 5.16
CA LYS A 11 2.46 -15.01 3.74
C LYS A 11 1.24 -14.55 2.95
N LEU A 12 0.05 -14.76 3.48
CA LEU A 12 -1.19 -14.27 2.89
C LEU A 12 -1.20 -12.74 2.80
N ALA A 13 -0.79 -12.04 3.86
CA ALA A 13 -0.66 -10.58 3.84
C ALA A 13 0.28 -10.10 2.70
N ILE A 14 1.45 -10.74 2.54
CA ILE A 14 2.40 -10.41 1.47
C ILE A 14 1.79 -10.66 0.09
N ILE A 15 1.18 -11.83 -0.12
CA ILE A 15 0.60 -12.21 -1.42
C ILE A 15 -0.54 -11.24 -1.79
N ILE A 16 -1.48 -11.01 -0.88
CA ILE A 16 -2.62 -10.12 -1.12
C ILE A 16 -2.13 -8.70 -1.41
N GLN A 17 -1.17 -8.20 -0.62
CA GLN A 17 -0.60 -6.87 -0.84
C GLN A 17 0.14 -6.79 -2.19
N ALA A 18 0.92 -7.82 -2.56
CA ALA A 18 1.63 -7.85 -3.83
C ALA A 18 0.66 -7.84 -5.03
N ILE A 19 -0.46 -8.57 -4.94
CA ILE A 19 -1.53 -8.51 -5.95
C ILE A 19 -2.12 -7.10 -6.01
N ALA A 20 -2.36 -6.46 -4.87
CA ALA A 20 -2.85 -5.09 -4.82
C ALA A 20 -1.89 -4.11 -5.51
N VAL A 21 -0.57 -4.24 -5.29
CA VAL A 21 0.45 -3.43 -5.95
C VAL A 21 0.45 -3.69 -7.46
N ALA A 22 0.42 -4.95 -7.88
CA ALA A 22 0.39 -5.32 -9.30
C ALA A 22 -0.84 -4.73 -10.01
N LEU A 23 -2.02 -4.83 -9.40
CA LEU A 23 -3.24 -4.20 -9.92
C LEU A 23 -3.13 -2.68 -9.97
N GLY A 24 -2.55 -2.04 -8.96
CA GLY A 24 -2.30 -0.60 -8.97
C GLY A 24 -1.33 -0.16 -10.06
N ILE A 25 -0.29 -0.96 -10.35
CA ILE A 25 0.62 -0.75 -11.48
C ILE A 25 -0.14 -0.87 -12.80
N ILE A 26 -0.98 -1.90 -12.97
CA ILE A 26 -1.82 -2.07 -14.16
C ILE A 26 -2.74 -0.85 -14.33
N VAL A 27 -3.44 -0.41 -13.28
CA VAL A 27 -4.30 0.77 -13.33
C VAL A 27 -3.51 2.02 -13.77
N THR A 28 -2.29 2.19 -13.27
CA THR A 28 -1.42 3.33 -13.64
C THR A 28 -0.91 3.22 -15.08
N ALA A 29 -0.54 2.02 -15.53
CA ALA A 29 -0.06 1.78 -16.89
C ALA A 29 -1.16 1.96 -17.95
N PHE A 30 -2.39 1.55 -17.61
CA PHE A 30 -3.56 1.62 -18.49
C PHE A 30 -4.44 2.85 -18.21
N GLN A 31 -3.92 3.87 -17.51
CA GLN A 31 -4.67 5.07 -17.11
C GLN A 31 -5.37 5.78 -18.27
N LYS A 32 -4.78 5.75 -19.48
CA LYS A 32 -5.37 6.33 -20.70
C LYS A 32 -6.62 5.59 -21.19
N ILE A 33 -6.64 4.27 -21.02
CA ILE A 33 -7.76 3.41 -21.42
C ILE A 33 -8.86 3.43 -20.35
N LEU A 34 -8.47 3.52 -19.07
CA LEU A 34 -9.42 3.50 -17.95
C LEU A 34 -10.13 4.83 -17.74
N ILE A 35 -9.53 5.95 -18.17
CA ILE A 35 -10.08 7.30 -18.01
C ILE A 35 -10.08 8.05 -19.34
N PRO A 36 -10.70 7.49 -20.40
CA PRO A 36 -10.54 7.99 -21.77
C PRO A 36 -11.16 9.38 -21.95
N ALA A 37 -12.27 9.67 -21.27
CA ALA A 37 -12.97 10.94 -21.37
C ALA A 37 -12.15 12.15 -20.88
N LEU A 38 -11.21 11.94 -19.94
CA LEU A 38 -10.34 13.01 -19.43
C LEU A 38 -9.04 13.12 -20.24
N TYR A 39 -8.60 12.06 -20.90
CA TYR A 39 -7.41 12.07 -21.76
C TYR A 39 -7.69 12.63 -23.16
N GLN A 40 -8.94 12.59 -23.64
CA GLN A 40 -9.31 13.20 -24.93
C GLN A 40 -9.24 14.74 -24.93
N THR A 41 -9.32 15.36 -23.75
CA THR A 41 -9.27 16.81 -23.56
C THR A 41 -7.91 17.33 -23.08
N ALA A 42 -7.02 16.44 -22.64
CA ALA A 42 -5.67 16.78 -22.22
C ALA A 42 -4.73 16.80 -23.43
N ILE A 43 -4.29 17.99 -23.83
CA ILE A 43 -3.36 18.24 -24.94
C ILE A 43 -1.95 17.67 -24.64
N ASP A 44 -1.65 17.41 -23.36
CA ASP A 44 -0.36 16.89 -22.89
C ASP A 44 -0.45 15.47 -22.32
N ASN A 45 0.55 14.65 -22.67
CA ASN A 45 0.76 13.31 -22.12
C ASN A 45 1.24 13.35 -20.65
N VAL A 46 0.41 13.87 -19.75
CA VAL A 46 0.75 13.92 -18.32
C VAL A 46 0.65 12.50 -17.74
N PHE A 47 1.79 11.87 -17.48
CA PHE A 47 1.84 10.59 -16.77
C PHE A 47 1.61 10.83 -15.28
N ILE A 48 0.45 10.41 -14.78
CA ILE A 48 0.11 10.58 -13.38
C ILE A 48 0.51 9.32 -12.61
N LEU A 49 1.31 9.51 -11.57
CA LEU A 49 1.62 8.46 -10.59
C LEU A 49 0.91 8.79 -9.27
N SER A 50 0.07 7.87 -8.80
CA SER A 50 -0.55 8.03 -7.48
C SER A 50 0.46 7.68 -6.39
N PRO A 51 0.72 8.58 -5.42
CA PRO A 51 1.58 8.29 -4.26
C PRO A 51 1.13 7.08 -3.46
N GLU A 52 -0.16 6.75 -3.55
CA GLU A 52 -0.73 5.59 -2.91
C GLU A 52 -0.11 4.28 -3.36
N LEU A 53 0.23 4.17 -4.65
CA LEU A 53 0.91 2.99 -5.19
C LEU A 53 2.30 2.81 -4.57
N ILE A 54 2.99 3.91 -4.29
CA ILE A 54 4.30 3.91 -3.64
C ILE A 54 4.16 3.38 -2.20
N PHE A 55 3.20 3.90 -1.43
CA PHE A 55 2.95 3.42 -0.08
C PHE A 55 2.55 1.95 -0.04
N MET A 56 1.75 1.50 -1.01
CA MET A 56 1.40 0.08 -1.13
C MET A 56 2.63 -0.79 -1.36
N GLY A 57 3.58 -0.35 -2.20
CA GLY A 57 4.85 -1.03 -2.42
C GLY A 57 5.72 -1.07 -1.16
N LEU A 58 5.82 0.05 -0.45
CA LEU A 58 6.57 0.14 0.81
C LEU A 58 5.98 -0.79 1.89
N LEU A 59 4.66 -0.87 2.01
CA LEU A 59 3.98 -1.80 2.91
C LEU A 59 4.31 -3.26 2.58
N THR A 60 4.33 -3.64 1.29
CA THR A 60 4.78 -4.98 0.87
C THR A 60 6.18 -5.28 1.38
N GLY A 61 7.10 -4.31 1.26
CA GLY A 61 8.47 -4.41 1.76
C GLY A 61 8.51 -4.63 3.28
N ILE A 62 7.72 -3.89 4.05
CA ILE A 62 7.59 -4.06 5.50
C ILE A 62 7.10 -5.46 5.86
N TYR A 63 6.08 -5.96 5.16
CA TYR A 63 5.52 -7.28 5.44
C TYR A 63 6.55 -8.39 5.14
N ALA A 64 7.29 -8.25 4.04
CA ALA A 64 8.38 -9.17 3.69
C ALA A 64 9.53 -9.13 4.71
N LEU A 65 9.92 -7.94 5.18
CA LEU A 65 10.95 -7.79 6.22
C LEU A 65 10.52 -8.46 7.54
N PHE A 66 9.26 -8.27 7.95
CA PHE A 66 8.72 -8.95 9.13
C PHE A 66 8.75 -10.48 8.96
N PHE A 67 8.38 -11.01 7.80
CA PHE A 67 8.48 -12.45 7.51
C PHE A 67 9.91 -12.98 7.65
N VAL A 68 10.91 -12.24 7.19
CA VAL A 68 12.33 -12.62 7.33
C VAL A 68 12.75 -12.63 8.80
N ILE A 69 12.43 -11.57 9.56
CA ILE A 69 12.75 -11.47 10.99
C ILE A 69 12.09 -12.62 11.77
N TYR A 70 10.81 -12.86 11.50
CA TYR A 70 10.03 -13.92 12.15
C TYR A 70 10.64 -15.31 11.94
N ASN A 71 11.10 -15.61 10.71
CA ASN A 71 11.68 -16.92 10.40
C ASN A 71 13.12 -17.08 10.87
N LYS A 72 13.90 -16.00 10.97
CA LYS A 72 15.28 -16.04 11.49
C LYS A 72 15.36 -16.31 13.01
N ASN A 73 14.22 -16.31 13.72
CA ASN A 73 14.12 -16.63 15.15
C ASN A 73 15.10 -15.80 16.01
N THR A 74 15.40 -14.58 15.56
CA THR A 74 16.21 -13.60 16.28
C THR A 74 15.32 -12.88 17.30
N GLU A 75 15.91 -12.33 18.37
CA GLU A 75 15.22 -11.46 19.35
C GLU A 75 14.83 -10.10 18.72
N GLY A 76 14.07 -10.13 17.63
CA GLY A 76 13.72 -8.97 16.83
C GLY A 76 12.50 -8.21 17.33
N LYS A 77 12.06 -8.38 18.59
CA LYS A 77 10.81 -7.78 19.10
C LYS A 77 10.79 -6.25 18.93
N VAL A 78 11.92 -5.58 19.19
CA VAL A 78 12.08 -4.13 18.94
C VAL A 78 11.96 -3.80 17.45
N SER A 79 12.63 -4.55 16.57
CA SER A 79 12.55 -4.35 15.13
C SER A 79 11.12 -4.52 14.61
N VAL A 80 10.38 -5.51 15.11
CA VAL A 80 8.97 -5.73 14.75
C VAL A 80 8.08 -4.59 15.23
N LEU A 81 8.31 -4.08 16.45
CA LEU A 81 7.58 -2.91 16.95
C LEU A 81 7.82 -1.68 16.05
N VAL A 82 9.06 -1.44 15.63
CA VAL A 82 9.39 -0.38 14.67
C VAL A 82 8.66 -0.59 13.34
N LEU A 83 8.63 -1.82 12.81
CA LEU A 83 7.91 -2.12 11.57
C LEU A 83 6.40 -1.85 11.68
N ILE A 84 5.78 -2.15 12.82
CA ILE A 84 4.37 -1.83 13.08
C ILE A 84 4.15 -0.32 13.05
N ILE A 85 5.00 0.45 13.75
CA ILE A 85 4.89 1.91 13.81
C ILE A 85 5.06 2.52 12.42
N VAL A 86 6.08 2.10 11.66
CA VAL A 86 6.32 2.60 10.31
C VAL A 86 5.16 2.23 9.36
N ALA A 87 4.63 1.01 9.45
CA ALA A 87 3.45 0.62 8.67
C ALA A 87 2.23 1.50 9.00
N ALA A 88 1.96 1.75 10.28
CA ALA A 88 0.86 2.61 10.71
C ALA A 88 1.05 4.05 10.21
N LEU A 89 2.28 4.59 10.28
CA LEU A 89 2.60 5.91 9.75
C LEU A 89 2.36 6.01 8.25
N PHE A 90 2.76 5.00 7.46
CA PHE A 90 2.49 4.99 6.03
C PHE A 90 0.99 4.95 5.71
N LEU A 91 0.20 4.20 6.48
CA LEU A 91 -1.25 4.18 6.33
C LEU A 91 -1.88 5.55 6.63
N MET A 92 -1.39 6.27 7.65
CA MET A 92 -1.87 7.61 8.01
C MET A 92 -1.42 8.69 7.01
N MET A 93 -0.13 8.68 6.65
CA MET A 93 0.47 9.67 5.73
C MET A 93 -0.15 9.61 4.33
N ARG A 94 -0.69 8.45 3.94
CA ARG A 94 -1.35 8.25 2.65
C ARG A 94 -2.39 9.33 2.34
N GLY A 95 -3.23 9.68 3.31
CA GLY A 95 -4.26 10.72 3.14
C GLY A 95 -3.65 12.09 2.86
N ILE A 96 -2.62 12.46 3.62
CA ILE A 96 -1.91 13.75 3.49
C ILE A 96 -1.26 13.87 2.12
N VAL A 97 -0.54 12.84 1.68
CA VAL A 97 0.20 12.88 0.41
C VAL A 97 -0.76 12.91 -0.78
N ILE A 98 -1.95 12.29 -0.68
CA ILE A 98 -2.97 12.40 -1.72
C ILE A 98 -3.45 13.84 -1.87
N THR A 99 -3.75 14.51 -0.76
CA THR A 99 -4.16 15.93 -0.76
C THR A 99 -3.05 16.81 -1.33
N LEU A 100 -1.78 16.59 -0.94
CA LEU A 100 -0.64 17.32 -1.51
C LEU A 100 -0.52 17.09 -3.03
N GLY A 101 -0.75 15.86 -3.50
CA GLY A 101 -0.79 15.56 -4.92
C GLY A 101 -1.91 16.33 -5.64
N GLN A 102 -3.11 16.43 -5.08
CA GLN A 102 -4.19 17.24 -5.65
C GLN A 102 -3.77 18.71 -5.76
N LEU A 103 -3.20 19.29 -4.69
CA LEU A 103 -2.73 20.67 -4.67
C LEU A 103 -1.61 20.90 -5.71
N PHE A 104 -0.72 19.93 -5.90
CA PHE A 104 0.30 20.00 -6.93
C PHE A 104 -0.31 20.06 -8.34
N TYR A 105 -1.27 19.16 -8.63
CA TYR A 105 -1.94 19.10 -9.94
C TYR A 105 -2.87 20.28 -10.24
N ILE A 106 -3.27 21.09 -9.23
CA ILE A 106 -4.03 22.33 -9.48
C ILE A 106 -3.24 23.29 -10.38
N ASN A 107 -1.91 23.33 -10.26
CA ASN A 107 -1.05 24.17 -11.08
C ASN A 107 -1.04 23.75 -12.57
N TYR A 108 -1.53 22.55 -12.88
CA TYR A 108 -1.64 22.00 -14.23
C TYR A 108 -3.07 22.06 -14.79
N GLY A 109 -4.00 22.69 -14.06
CA GLY A 109 -5.38 22.91 -14.47
C GLY A 109 -6.37 21.84 -13.96
N MET A 110 -7.65 22.16 -14.04
CA MET A 110 -8.73 21.35 -13.46
C MET A 110 -8.83 19.94 -14.08
N ILE A 111 -8.50 19.79 -15.35
CA ILE A 111 -8.50 18.48 -16.03
C ILE A 111 -7.45 17.56 -15.41
N ALA A 112 -6.23 18.05 -15.17
CA ALA A 112 -5.16 17.27 -14.54
C ALA A 112 -5.53 16.87 -13.10
N VAL A 113 -6.18 17.76 -12.34
CA VAL A 113 -6.70 17.45 -11.00
C VAL A 113 -7.74 16.34 -11.05
N SER A 114 -8.70 16.42 -11.98
CA SER A 114 -9.73 15.40 -12.14
C SER A 114 -9.15 14.04 -12.55
N MET A 115 -8.14 14.02 -13.44
CA MET A 115 -7.43 12.79 -13.82
C MET A 115 -6.69 12.18 -12.63
N TYR A 116 -5.98 13.00 -11.84
CA TYR A 116 -5.30 12.55 -10.64
C TYR A 116 -6.27 11.99 -9.60
N ALA A 117 -7.40 12.66 -9.37
CA ALA A 117 -8.43 12.23 -8.44
C ALA A 117 -9.07 10.91 -8.89
N ALA A 118 -9.42 10.78 -10.17
CA ALA A 118 -9.99 9.56 -10.72
C ALA A 118 -9.03 8.37 -10.61
N LEU A 119 -7.76 8.54 -11.01
CA LEU A 119 -6.74 7.50 -10.89
C LEU A 119 -6.52 7.09 -9.43
N THR A 120 -6.39 8.07 -8.53
CA THR A 120 -6.20 7.82 -7.11
C THR A 120 -7.39 7.13 -6.48
N ASN A 121 -8.62 7.42 -6.91
CA ASN A 121 -9.82 6.74 -6.43
C ASN A 121 -9.87 5.27 -6.86
N ILE A 122 -9.46 4.94 -8.10
CA ILE A 122 -9.39 3.55 -8.56
C ILE A 122 -8.33 2.78 -7.75
N ILE A 123 -7.14 3.36 -7.56
CA ILE A 123 -6.07 2.74 -6.77
C ILE A 123 -6.50 2.58 -5.30
N ARG A 124 -7.22 3.57 -4.76
CA ARG A 124 -7.81 3.52 -3.42
C ARG A 124 -8.84 2.40 -3.28
N LEU A 125 -9.62 2.13 -4.31
CA LEU A 125 -10.54 1.00 -4.33
C LEU A 125 -9.75 -0.31 -4.27
N VAL A 126 -8.72 -0.49 -5.11
CA VAL A 126 -7.82 -1.66 -5.06
C VAL A 126 -7.23 -1.84 -3.66
N PHE A 127 -6.74 -0.76 -3.06
CA PHE A 127 -6.21 -0.78 -1.70
C PHE A 127 -7.27 -1.15 -0.66
N SER A 128 -8.50 -0.63 -0.74
CA SER A 128 -9.55 -0.99 0.21
C SER A 128 -9.95 -2.46 0.14
N VAL A 129 -9.96 -3.05 -1.06
CA VAL A 129 -10.38 -4.44 -1.28
C VAL A 129 -9.27 -5.42 -0.90
N LEU A 130 -8.01 -5.08 -1.17
CA LEU A 130 -6.89 -6.00 -1.00
C LEU A 130 -5.89 -5.52 0.06
N GLY A 131 -5.50 -4.26 0.00
CA GLY A 131 -4.49 -3.70 0.90
C GLY A 131 -4.92 -3.59 2.37
N VAL A 132 -6.19 -3.24 2.63
CA VAL A 132 -6.73 -3.19 4.01
C VAL A 132 -6.77 -4.60 4.64
N PRO A 133 -7.34 -5.64 4.00
CA PRO A 133 -7.24 -7.00 4.51
C PRO A 133 -5.79 -7.46 4.73
N ALA A 134 -4.88 -7.15 3.80
CA ALA A 134 -3.46 -7.48 3.96
C ALA A 134 -2.83 -6.81 5.20
N ALA A 135 -3.15 -5.52 5.43
CA ALA A 135 -2.69 -4.80 6.62
C ALA A 135 -3.22 -5.42 7.92
N ILE A 136 -4.50 -5.80 7.96
CA ILE A 136 -5.09 -6.48 9.12
C ILE A 136 -4.35 -7.79 9.42
N LEU A 137 -4.13 -8.62 8.41
CA LEU A 137 -3.38 -9.88 8.55
C LEU A 137 -1.94 -9.64 9.05
N PHE A 138 -1.28 -8.59 8.56
CA PHE A 138 0.03 -8.18 9.04
C PHE A 138 0.01 -7.79 10.52
N PHE A 139 -0.88 -6.89 10.94
CA PHE A 139 -0.93 -6.41 12.32
C PHE A 139 -1.28 -7.53 13.32
N ILE A 140 -2.19 -8.44 12.95
CA ILE A 140 -2.50 -9.63 13.78
C ILE A 140 -1.25 -10.52 13.93
N SER A 141 -0.53 -10.75 12.82
CA SER A 141 0.69 -11.58 12.81
C SER A 141 1.81 -10.96 13.65
N ALA A 142 2.04 -9.66 13.49
CA ALA A 142 3.08 -8.92 14.20
C ALA A 142 2.74 -8.78 15.69
N GLY A 143 1.50 -8.45 16.05
CA GLY A 143 1.04 -8.39 17.44
C GLY A 143 1.13 -9.74 18.15
N SER A 144 0.81 -10.83 17.46
CA SER A 144 0.98 -12.18 17.99
C SER A 144 2.45 -12.53 18.28
N TYR A 145 3.38 -12.05 17.45
CA TYR A 145 4.81 -12.24 17.70
C TYR A 145 5.32 -11.43 18.90
N LEU A 146 4.84 -10.20 19.10
CA LEU A 146 5.24 -9.36 20.23
C LEU A 146 4.76 -9.89 21.58
N THR A 147 3.58 -10.51 21.60
CA THR A 147 2.93 -11.02 22.81
C THR A 147 3.30 -12.45 23.16
N ASP A 148 4.03 -13.15 22.28
CA ASP A 148 4.51 -14.50 22.56
C ASP A 148 5.59 -14.46 23.66
N ARG A 149 5.20 -14.93 24.85
CA ARG A 149 6.05 -15.02 26.05
C ARG A 149 6.86 -16.32 26.11
N ASN A 150 6.54 -17.30 25.25
CA ASN A 150 7.12 -18.65 25.30
C ASN A 150 8.22 -18.85 24.24
N ARG A 151 8.83 -17.74 23.79
CA ARG A 151 9.99 -17.68 22.90
C ARG A 151 10.94 -16.58 23.29
#